data_AF-A0AA35T1Y8-F1
#
_entry.id   AF-A0AA35T1Y8-F1
#
_cell.length_a   1.000
_cell.length_b   1.000
_cell.length_c   1.000
_cell.angle_alpha   90.00
_cell.angle_beta   90.00
_cell.angle_gamma   90.00
#
_symmetry.space_group_name_H-M   'P 1'
#
loop_
_entity.id
_entity.type
_entity.pdbx_description
1 polymer ?
#
loop_
_entity_poly.entity_id
_entity_poly.type
_entity_poly.pdbx_seq_one_letter_code
_entity_poly.pdbx_strand_id
1 'polypeptide(L)'
;MTGGYTQSVNDAIQALYKSGVPVVVAAGNYASDACMWSPASASNAITVAGSAEGDRLYSKTNYGSCIDIFAPGHNVQGANHMCSDCYQFKSGTSFAAPLVSGAVAILLQRQPRLTPDQILYQLISLSTNNTLDTDSIPANFTSSTPNRLLFIPESCGGKLSIGLQSVIRIESPNYPLNYFKKTVCKWLITGPLNTYVRISFTNFSTEPFYDRIELYQGTSCDPNITQLATLSGKRDELAFTQCDSLSNSLLVEFRTDSLISDTGFRANILVAQTRQKQTVVVGLEESTYLVNEDEGRVKVCVAISNLHTCCPVTHNFSVTLQHTPGSATVGSDYIFDDRRSTLQFGTCDKRKCFFIGTVNNHQVETDESFTLTLVNNSFESDIELAMMSANVTILDDDVASVGLEHTDYSVEEGQEVRVCARLMTSRGSCTVSFPFSVVVNTEYGSAVSPEDYVTVSNESLSFAPCTTNVCFNITTHDDTLPEGNEEFHVILSRGPDLNSRIHLDHIMNMAVVTVLDDDGE
;
A
#
# COMPACT_ATOMS: atom_id res chain seq x y z
N MET A 1 -39.98 37.40 6.94
CA MET A 1 -40.44 38.48 7.83
C MET A 1 -41.01 37.82 9.08
N THR A 2 -40.82 38.43 10.26
CA THR A 2 -41.38 37.93 11.52
C THR A 2 -42.58 38.79 11.93
N GLY A 3 -43.69 38.12 12.24
CA GLY A 3 -44.91 38.73 12.78
C GLY A 3 -45.26 38.11 14.13
N GLY A 4 -46.31 38.59 14.79
CA GLY A 4 -46.79 37.99 16.04
C GLY A 4 -47.10 36.49 15.87
N TYR A 5 -47.03 35.74 16.96
CA TYR A 5 -47.30 34.31 16.97
C TYR A 5 -48.57 33.95 16.20
N THR A 6 -48.44 33.01 15.27
CA THR A 6 -49.54 32.54 14.42
C THR A 6 -49.44 31.03 14.22
N GLN A 7 -50.42 30.28 14.73
CA GLN A 7 -50.44 28.81 14.67
C GLN A 7 -50.33 28.28 13.23
N SER A 8 -51.09 28.85 12.29
CA SER A 8 -51.09 28.38 10.90
C SER A 8 -49.73 28.50 10.20
N VAL A 9 -48.91 29.48 10.57
CA VAL A 9 -47.54 29.63 10.06
C VAL A 9 -46.63 28.54 10.63
N ASN A 10 -46.74 28.26 11.92
CA ASN A 10 -45.95 27.20 12.56
C ASN A 10 -46.34 25.81 12.02
N ASP A 11 -47.63 25.57 11.77
CA ASP A 11 -48.11 24.33 11.15
C ASP A 11 -47.55 24.14 9.73
N ALA A 12 -47.40 25.24 8.96
CA ALA A 12 -46.79 25.19 7.63
C ALA A 12 -45.30 24.82 7.69
N ILE A 13 -44.55 25.37 8.66
CA ILE A 13 -43.16 24.96 8.93
C ILE A 13 -43.10 23.46 9.28
N GLN A 14 -44.03 22.99 10.12
CA GLN A 14 -44.09 21.59 10.51
C GLN A 14 -44.33 20.66 9.32
N ALA A 15 -45.17 21.06 8.36
CA ALA A 15 -45.41 20.30 7.15
C ALA A 15 -44.17 20.22 6.25
N LEU A 16 -43.41 21.32 6.11
CA LEU A 16 -42.15 21.34 5.35
C LEU A 16 -41.09 20.45 5.99
N TYR A 17 -40.93 20.54 7.31
CA TYR A 17 -40.03 19.69 8.09
C TYR A 17 -40.34 18.20 7.88
N LYS A 18 -41.62 17.80 8.00
CA LYS A 18 -42.06 16.41 7.76
C LYS A 18 -41.82 15.92 6.34
N SER A 19 -41.70 16.84 5.39
CA SER A 19 -41.37 16.55 3.99
C SER A 19 -39.86 16.50 3.72
N GLY A 20 -39.03 16.62 4.76
CA GLY A 20 -37.57 16.61 4.66
C GLY A 20 -36.94 17.94 4.27
N VAL A 21 -37.71 19.03 4.25
CA VAL A 21 -37.21 20.37 3.87
C VAL A 21 -36.74 21.11 5.13
N PRO A 22 -35.43 21.42 5.27
CA PRO A 22 -34.95 22.27 6.34
C PRO A 22 -35.43 23.71 6.13
N VAL A 23 -35.96 24.34 7.17
CA VAL A 23 -36.47 25.72 7.08
C VAL A 23 -35.70 26.62 8.03
N VAL A 24 -34.96 27.58 7.48
CA VAL A 24 -34.19 28.57 8.24
C VAL A 24 -34.98 29.86 8.35
N VAL A 25 -35.12 30.39 9.56
CA VAL A 25 -35.94 31.58 9.83
C VAL A 25 -35.20 32.61 10.68
N ALA A 26 -35.54 33.89 10.49
CA ALA A 26 -35.03 34.96 11.33
C ALA A 26 -35.74 34.99 12.69
N ALA A 27 -35.01 35.21 13.77
CA ALA A 27 -35.57 35.31 15.11
C ALA A 27 -36.47 36.54 15.34
N GLY A 28 -36.23 37.63 14.61
CA GLY A 28 -36.93 38.91 14.76
C GLY A 28 -36.08 40.00 15.41
N ASN A 29 -36.49 41.26 15.21
CA ASN A 29 -35.71 42.46 15.55
C ASN A 29 -36.40 43.33 16.61
N TYR A 30 -36.95 42.70 17.67
CA TYR A 30 -37.78 43.36 18.68
C TYR A 30 -37.16 43.37 20.08
N ALA A 31 -35.92 42.87 20.25
CA ALA A 31 -35.26 42.69 21.55
C ALA A 31 -36.18 42.00 22.58
N SER A 32 -36.85 40.92 22.16
CA SER A 32 -37.88 40.21 22.92
C SER A 32 -37.72 38.69 22.79
N ASP A 33 -38.56 37.93 23.51
CA ASP A 33 -38.63 36.48 23.38
C ASP A 33 -39.05 36.06 21.95
N ALA A 34 -38.17 35.32 21.27
CA ALA A 34 -38.40 34.79 19.93
C ALA A 34 -39.63 33.88 19.84
N CYS A 35 -40.01 33.22 20.94
CA CYS A 35 -41.18 32.35 20.99
C CYS A 35 -42.52 33.09 20.82
N MET A 36 -42.53 34.42 20.92
CA MET A 36 -43.72 35.25 20.70
C MET A 36 -43.97 35.60 19.22
N TRP A 37 -43.10 35.15 18.31
CA TRP A 37 -43.11 35.55 16.90
C TRP A 37 -43.15 34.34 15.98
N SER A 38 -43.91 34.41 14.89
CA SER A 38 -43.90 33.40 13.84
C SER A 38 -43.19 33.94 12.60
N PRO A 39 -42.37 33.11 11.92
CA PRO A 39 -42.18 31.67 12.13
C PRO A 39 -41.12 31.27 13.19
N ALA A 40 -40.50 32.21 13.91
CA ALA A 40 -39.41 31.93 14.87
C ALA A 40 -39.79 30.95 16.01
N SER A 41 -41.06 30.92 16.39
CA SER A 41 -41.62 30.05 17.44
C SER A 41 -41.92 28.61 16.98
N ALA A 42 -41.73 28.30 15.69
CA ALA A 42 -41.92 26.95 15.19
C ALA A 42 -40.73 26.07 15.61
N SER A 43 -40.97 25.07 16.46
CA SER A 43 -39.92 24.20 17.03
C SER A 43 -39.07 23.44 16.00
N ASN A 44 -39.58 23.29 14.79
CA ASN A 44 -38.96 22.51 13.72
C ASN A 44 -38.32 23.40 12.64
N ALA A 45 -38.32 24.72 12.84
CA ALA A 45 -37.46 25.63 12.09
C ALA A 45 -36.06 25.70 12.73
N ILE A 46 -35.08 26.17 11.95
CA ILE A 46 -33.78 26.61 12.44
C ILE A 46 -33.87 28.12 12.63
N THR A 47 -34.05 28.58 13.87
CA THR A 47 -34.28 29.98 14.20
C THR A 47 -32.96 30.70 14.51
N VAL A 48 -32.70 31.75 13.75
CA VAL A 48 -31.41 32.44 13.71
C VAL A 48 -31.48 33.82 14.34
N ALA A 49 -30.74 34.02 15.43
CA ALA A 49 -30.52 35.30 16.06
C ALA A 49 -29.31 36.04 15.46
N GLY A 50 -29.23 37.35 15.68
CA GLY A 50 -28.20 38.22 15.10
C GLY A 50 -27.08 38.54 16.08
N SER A 51 -25.83 38.38 15.65
CA SER A 51 -24.64 38.91 16.35
C SER A 51 -24.12 40.19 15.68
N ALA A 52 -23.25 40.89 16.40
CA ALA A 52 -22.53 42.08 15.97
C ALA A 52 -21.02 41.90 16.18
N GLU A 53 -20.25 42.87 15.68
CA GLU A 53 -18.80 42.87 15.77
C GLU A 53 -18.31 42.83 17.22
N GLY A 54 -17.19 42.12 17.46
CA GLY A 54 -16.61 41.93 18.80
C GLY A 54 -17.38 40.94 19.66
N ASP A 55 -17.96 39.91 19.04
CA ASP A 55 -18.74 38.84 19.68
C ASP A 55 -19.91 39.37 20.54
N ARG A 56 -20.49 40.52 20.17
CA ARG A 56 -21.67 41.07 20.84
C ARG A 56 -22.95 40.60 20.18
N LEU A 57 -24.07 40.77 20.87
CA LEU A 57 -25.39 40.62 20.24
C LEU A 57 -25.74 41.84 19.38
N TYR A 58 -26.42 41.59 18.26
CA TYR A 58 -27.10 42.68 17.56
C TYR A 58 -28.18 43.25 18.48
N SER A 59 -28.12 44.53 18.80
CA SER A 59 -28.92 45.15 19.88
C SER A 59 -30.45 44.99 19.77
N LYS A 60 -30.97 44.68 18.58
CA LYS A 60 -32.41 44.43 18.37
C LYS A 60 -32.77 42.95 18.22
N THR A 61 -31.81 42.03 18.26
CA THR A 61 -32.10 40.60 18.08
C THR A 61 -33.05 40.09 19.16
N ASN A 62 -33.98 39.24 18.77
CA ASN A 62 -34.73 38.43 19.72
C ASN A 62 -33.83 37.35 20.35
N TYR A 63 -34.25 36.83 21.50
CA TYR A 63 -33.55 35.86 22.35
C TYR A 63 -34.52 34.81 22.92
N GLY A 64 -34.07 33.90 23.77
CA GLY A 64 -34.90 32.89 24.43
C GLY A 64 -34.74 31.48 23.84
N SER A 65 -35.53 30.54 24.35
CA SER A 65 -35.42 29.10 24.06
C SER A 65 -35.76 28.70 22.63
N CYS A 66 -36.45 29.56 21.87
CA CYS A 66 -36.75 29.30 20.46
C CYS A 66 -35.58 29.65 19.53
N ILE A 67 -34.45 30.14 20.03
CA ILE A 67 -33.24 30.37 19.23
C ILE A 67 -32.43 29.07 19.16
N ASP A 68 -31.98 28.70 17.96
CA ASP A 68 -31.08 27.55 17.78
C ASP A 68 -29.62 27.98 17.69
N ILE A 69 -29.37 29.09 16.97
CA ILE A 69 -28.03 29.55 16.61
C ILE A 69 -28.03 31.07 16.32
N PHE A 70 -26.87 31.69 16.50
CA PHE A 70 -26.59 33.07 16.11
C PHE A 70 -25.76 33.12 14.84
N ALA A 71 -25.93 34.15 14.02
CA ALA A 71 -25.04 34.45 12.91
C ALA A 71 -24.86 35.98 12.77
N PRO A 72 -23.81 36.45 12.06
CA PRO A 72 -23.61 37.88 11.83
C PRO A 72 -24.86 38.56 11.27
N GLY A 73 -25.39 39.52 12.01
CA GLY A 73 -26.65 40.21 11.70
C GLY A 73 -26.55 41.73 11.75
N HIS A 74 -25.49 42.29 12.33
CA HIS A 74 -25.22 43.73 12.30
C HIS A 74 -24.23 44.05 11.17
N ASN A 75 -24.47 45.17 10.47
CA ASN A 75 -23.57 45.71 9.45
C ASN A 75 -23.09 44.68 8.41
N VAL A 76 -24.03 43.89 7.89
CA VAL A 76 -23.76 42.84 6.89
C VAL A 76 -23.82 43.46 5.49
N GLN A 77 -22.76 43.29 4.71
CA GLN A 77 -22.71 43.73 3.31
C GLN A 77 -23.55 42.81 2.43
N GLY A 78 -24.38 43.38 1.57
CA GLY A 78 -25.14 42.66 0.56
C GLY A 78 -25.27 43.43 -0.74
N ALA A 79 -25.75 42.76 -1.78
CA ALA A 79 -26.04 43.40 -3.07
C ALA A 79 -27.13 44.46 -2.90
N ASN A 80 -26.97 45.59 -3.60
CA ASN A 80 -27.92 46.69 -3.58
C ASN A 80 -28.71 46.73 -4.90
N HIS A 81 -30.03 46.64 -4.83
CA HIS A 81 -30.91 46.64 -6.01
C HIS A 81 -30.86 47.95 -6.83
N MET A 82 -30.22 49.00 -6.31
CA MET A 82 -30.07 50.28 -7.00
C MET A 82 -29.12 50.23 -8.20
N CYS A 83 -28.17 49.28 -8.27
CA CYS A 83 -27.30 49.08 -9.44
C CYS A 83 -26.72 47.65 -9.51
N SER A 84 -26.14 47.25 -10.65
CA SER A 84 -25.69 45.87 -10.92
C SER A 84 -24.44 45.43 -10.16
N ASP A 85 -23.62 46.35 -9.69
CA ASP A 85 -22.33 46.12 -9.01
C ASP A 85 -22.23 46.88 -7.67
N CYS A 86 -23.35 47.41 -7.19
CA CYS A 86 -23.43 48.16 -5.94
C CYS A 86 -23.63 47.24 -4.73
N TYR A 87 -23.05 47.64 -3.61
CA TYR A 87 -23.23 46.99 -2.31
C TYR A 87 -23.85 47.96 -1.29
N GLN A 88 -24.52 47.41 -0.29
CA GLN A 88 -25.03 48.15 0.85
C GLN A 88 -24.86 47.34 2.13
N PHE A 89 -24.53 48.03 3.22
CA PHE A 89 -24.53 47.45 4.55
C PHE A 89 -25.91 47.61 5.21
N LYS A 90 -26.45 46.51 5.75
CA LYS A 90 -27.71 46.51 6.48
C LYS A 90 -27.63 45.62 7.71
N SER A 91 -28.55 45.82 8.64
CA SER A 91 -28.61 45.07 9.90
C SER A 91 -29.99 44.45 10.12
N GLY A 92 -30.00 43.29 10.76
CA GLY A 92 -31.18 42.55 11.17
C GLY A 92 -30.95 41.04 11.19
N THR A 93 -31.78 40.32 11.94
CA THR A 93 -31.83 38.85 11.91
C THR A 93 -32.16 38.30 10.51
N SER A 94 -32.78 39.11 9.65
CA SER A 94 -32.97 38.81 8.21
C SER A 94 -31.66 38.70 7.42
N PHE A 95 -30.55 39.26 7.92
CA PHE A 95 -29.21 39.12 7.33
C PHE A 95 -28.42 37.96 7.95
N ALA A 96 -28.72 37.61 9.20
CA ALA A 96 -28.17 36.43 9.87
C ALA A 96 -28.72 35.12 9.29
N ALA A 97 -30.04 35.04 9.09
CA ALA A 97 -30.71 33.85 8.54
C ALA A 97 -30.13 33.34 7.20
N PRO A 98 -29.89 34.16 6.16
CA PRO A 98 -29.32 33.68 4.90
C PRO A 98 -27.89 33.16 5.02
N LEU A 99 -27.10 33.59 6.02
CA LEU A 99 -25.78 33.00 6.27
C LEU A 99 -25.90 31.56 6.75
N VAL A 100 -26.85 31.29 7.65
CA VAL A 100 -27.17 29.92 8.08
C VAL A 100 -27.76 29.11 6.92
N SER A 101 -28.62 29.69 6.08
CA SER A 101 -29.10 29.02 4.86
C SER A 101 -27.96 28.63 3.91
N GLY A 102 -26.94 29.48 3.77
CA GLY A 102 -25.72 29.18 3.03
C GLY A 102 -24.95 28.00 3.64
N ALA A 103 -24.82 27.95 4.97
CA ALA A 103 -24.23 26.82 5.67
C ALA A 103 -25.02 25.52 5.43
N VAL A 104 -26.35 25.56 5.52
CA VAL A 104 -27.23 24.42 5.20
C VAL A 104 -27.01 23.95 3.77
N ALA A 105 -26.90 24.87 2.81
CA ALA A 105 -26.64 24.53 1.41
C ALA A 105 -25.28 23.83 1.23
N ILE A 106 -24.23 24.27 1.93
CA ILE A 106 -22.92 23.61 1.92
C ILE A 106 -23.01 22.20 2.50
N LEU A 107 -23.74 22.00 3.60
CA LEU A 107 -23.95 20.68 4.19
C LEU A 107 -24.69 19.74 3.22
N LEU A 108 -25.77 20.21 2.60
CA LEU A 108 -26.54 19.46 1.62
C LEU A 108 -25.75 19.17 0.33
N GLN A 109 -24.87 20.08 -0.09
CA GLN A 109 -23.97 19.84 -1.23
C GLN A 109 -22.99 18.69 -0.94
N ARG A 110 -22.48 18.60 0.30
CA ARG A 110 -21.57 17.54 0.73
C ARG A 110 -22.29 16.22 0.98
N GLN A 111 -23.49 16.27 1.55
CA GLN A 111 -24.28 15.10 1.93
C GLN A 111 -25.76 15.32 1.54
N PRO A 112 -26.16 15.00 0.29
CA PRO A 112 -27.49 15.33 -0.24
C PRO A 112 -28.68 14.63 0.45
N ARG A 113 -28.43 13.68 1.34
CA ARG A 113 -29.45 12.88 2.04
C ARG A 113 -29.62 13.25 3.52
N LEU A 114 -29.02 14.35 3.98
CA LEU A 114 -29.19 14.79 5.36
C LEU A 114 -30.64 15.17 5.65
N THR A 115 -31.16 14.68 6.78
CA THR A 115 -32.46 15.10 7.31
C THR A 115 -32.37 16.46 8.00
N PRO A 116 -33.48 17.20 8.17
CA PRO A 116 -33.48 18.48 8.89
C PRO A 116 -32.83 18.41 10.29
N ASP A 117 -33.08 17.34 11.06
CA ASP A 117 -32.49 17.16 12.39
C ASP A 117 -30.96 16.99 12.32
N GLN A 118 -30.48 16.19 11.37
CA GLN A 118 -29.04 15.99 11.18
C GLN A 118 -28.34 17.28 10.73
N ILE A 119 -29.02 18.10 9.92
CA ILE A 119 -28.51 19.42 9.51
C ILE A 119 -28.37 20.33 10.73
N LEU A 120 -29.42 20.44 11.55
CA LEU A 120 -29.39 21.24 12.78
C LEU A 120 -28.30 20.75 13.74
N TYR A 121 -28.21 19.44 13.95
CA TYR A 121 -27.15 18.83 14.76
C TYR A 121 -25.76 19.20 14.24
N GLN A 122 -25.52 19.12 12.93
CA GLN A 122 -24.22 19.48 12.34
C GLN A 122 -23.90 20.95 12.54
N LEU A 123 -24.85 21.86 12.25
CA LEU A 123 -24.67 23.30 12.48
C LEU A 123 -24.31 23.61 13.93
N ILE A 124 -25.01 23.02 14.91
CA ILE A 124 -24.74 23.20 16.34
C ILE A 124 -23.37 22.62 16.70
N SER A 125 -23.04 21.41 16.23
CA SER A 125 -21.78 20.74 16.55
C SER A 125 -20.55 21.50 16.04
N LEU A 126 -20.71 22.23 14.93
CA LEU A 126 -19.65 23.03 14.31
C LEU A 126 -19.57 24.44 14.89
N SER A 127 -20.65 24.94 15.51
CA SER A 127 -20.73 26.31 15.99
C SER A 127 -19.67 26.65 17.04
N THR A 128 -19.25 27.91 17.04
CA THR A 128 -18.40 28.47 18.11
C THR A 128 -19.27 28.71 19.33
N ASN A 129 -19.02 27.95 20.39
CA ASN A 129 -19.84 27.97 21.61
C ASN A 129 -19.31 28.97 22.64
N ASN A 130 -20.22 29.61 23.37
CA ASN A 130 -19.93 30.41 24.57
C ASN A 130 -18.98 31.61 24.35
N THR A 131 -18.96 32.18 23.14
CA THR A 131 -18.16 33.37 22.83
C THR A 131 -18.96 34.66 22.83
N LEU A 132 -20.28 34.60 22.62
CA LEU A 132 -21.08 35.81 22.55
C LEU A 132 -21.27 36.45 23.93
N ASP A 133 -21.10 37.76 24.00
CA ASP A 133 -21.44 38.59 25.16
C ASP A 133 -22.98 38.70 25.28
N THR A 134 -23.53 37.98 26.24
CA THR A 134 -24.97 37.89 26.51
C THR A 134 -25.46 38.85 27.58
N ASP A 135 -24.65 39.81 28.05
CA ASP A 135 -25.03 40.74 29.13
C ASP A 135 -26.25 41.61 28.77
N SER A 136 -26.52 41.76 27.47
CA SER A 136 -27.69 42.47 26.95
C SER A 136 -28.99 41.64 26.95
N ILE A 137 -28.93 40.33 27.24
CA ILE A 137 -30.11 39.48 27.40
C ILE A 137 -30.63 39.60 28.84
N PRO A 138 -31.95 39.80 29.06
CA PRO A 138 -32.51 39.79 30.41
C PRO A 138 -32.20 38.49 31.16
N ALA A 139 -31.87 38.59 32.45
CA ALA A 139 -31.36 37.47 33.26
C ALA A 139 -32.25 36.21 33.25
N ASN A 140 -33.56 36.36 33.10
CA ASN A 140 -34.51 35.24 33.02
C ASN A 140 -34.46 34.48 31.68
N PHE A 141 -33.84 35.04 30.65
CA PHE A 141 -33.68 34.42 29.32
C PHE A 141 -32.24 33.98 29.03
N THR A 142 -31.24 34.48 29.75
CA THR A 142 -29.81 34.20 29.49
C THR A 142 -29.51 32.70 29.47
N SER A 143 -30.01 31.94 30.44
CA SER A 143 -29.80 30.47 30.51
C SER A 143 -30.57 29.70 29.44
N SER A 144 -31.70 30.25 28.97
CA SER A 144 -32.53 29.62 27.94
C SER A 144 -32.07 29.93 26.52
N THR A 145 -31.24 30.94 26.32
CA THR A 145 -30.77 31.37 25.01
C THR A 145 -29.45 30.67 24.67
N PRO A 146 -29.38 29.81 23.65
CA PRO A 146 -28.15 29.09 23.35
C PRO A 146 -27.04 30.02 22.84
N ASN A 147 -25.87 30.01 23.49
CA ASN A 147 -24.70 30.78 23.06
C ASN A 147 -23.89 29.99 22.01
N ARG A 148 -24.38 30.02 20.76
CA ARG A 148 -23.84 29.26 19.63
C ARG A 148 -23.71 30.18 18.42
N LEU A 149 -22.50 30.57 18.05
CA LEU A 149 -22.25 31.39 16.88
C LEU A 149 -21.94 30.50 15.66
N LEU A 150 -22.65 30.71 14.56
CA LEU A 150 -22.46 29.99 13.30
C LEU A 150 -20.99 30.00 12.91
N PHE A 151 -20.46 28.79 12.71
CA PHE A 151 -19.15 28.58 12.16
C PHE A 151 -19.27 27.59 11.01
N ILE A 152 -18.75 28.00 9.86
CA ILE A 152 -18.58 27.13 8.70
C ILE A 152 -17.08 26.85 8.67
N PRO A 153 -16.61 25.63 8.99
CA PRO A 153 -15.21 25.30 8.80
C PRO A 153 -14.87 25.61 7.34
N GLU A 154 -13.88 26.49 7.14
CA GLU A 154 -13.52 27.00 5.82
C GLU A 154 -13.56 25.85 4.81
N SER A 155 -14.31 26.03 3.72
CA SER A 155 -14.23 25.12 2.59
C SER A 155 -12.79 25.14 2.09
N CYS A 156 -12.00 24.16 2.50
CA CYS A 156 -10.68 23.95 1.95
C CYS A 156 -10.79 23.64 0.46
N GLY A 157 -9.86 24.16 -0.33
CA GLY A 157 -9.91 24.06 -1.78
C GLY A 157 -10.30 25.38 -2.46
N GLY A 158 -10.70 25.27 -3.72
CA GLY A 158 -11.08 26.39 -4.57
C GLY A 158 -10.23 26.49 -5.84
N LYS A 159 -10.57 27.47 -6.69
CA LYS A 159 -9.78 27.80 -7.88
C LYS A 159 -8.79 28.90 -7.51
N LEU A 160 -7.51 28.65 -7.74
CA LEU A 160 -6.42 29.56 -7.43
C LEU A 160 -5.71 29.95 -8.73
N SER A 161 -5.60 31.24 -8.99
CA SER A 161 -4.79 31.77 -10.10
C SER A 161 -3.51 32.36 -9.53
N ILE A 162 -2.36 31.96 -10.08
CA ILE A 162 -1.04 32.38 -9.60
C ILE A 162 -0.25 33.06 -10.73
N GLY A 163 0.37 34.20 -10.44
CA GLY A 163 1.23 34.93 -11.38
C GLY A 163 2.70 34.50 -11.31
N LEU A 164 3.51 34.98 -12.25
CA LEU A 164 4.97 34.87 -12.15
C LEU A 164 5.45 35.58 -10.87
N GLN A 165 6.48 35.04 -10.22
CA GLN A 165 7.08 35.56 -8.97
C GLN A 165 6.13 35.61 -7.76
N SER A 166 4.91 35.07 -7.88
CA SER A 166 3.99 34.92 -6.76
C SER A 166 4.21 33.59 -6.06
N VAL A 167 4.01 33.56 -4.74
CA VAL A 167 3.96 32.33 -3.95
C VAL A 167 2.61 32.29 -3.23
N ILE A 168 1.87 31.22 -3.45
CA ILE A 168 0.61 30.95 -2.73
C ILE A 168 0.86 29.83 -1.73
N ARG A 169 0.16 29.87 -0.60
CA ARG A 169 0.20 28.82 0.42
C ARG A 169 -1.14 28.09 0.42
N ILE A 170 -1.08 26.76 0.51
CA ILE A 170 -2.25 25.93 0.85
C ILE A 170 -1.94 25.11 2.08
N GLU A 171 -2.97 24.91 2.91
CA GLU A 171 -2.88 24.18 4.17
C GLU A 171 -4.07 23.22 4.28
N SER A 172 -3.88 22.11 5.00
CA SER A 172 -5.00 21.29 5.41
C SER A 172 -5.97 22.10 6.29
N PRO A 173 -7.27 21.75 6.32
CA PRO A 173 -8.21 22.37 7.24
C PRO A 173 -7.69 22.32 8.68
N ASN A 174 -7.94 23.37 9.46
CA ASN A 174 -7.58 23.46 10.88
C ASN A 174 -6.07 23.48 11.20
N TYR A 175 -5.17 23.54 10.19
CA TYR A 175 -3.73 23.64 10.43
C TYR A 175 -3.39 24.87 11.29
N PRO A 176 -2.50 24.78 12.31
CA PRO A 176 -1.61 23.66 12.63
C PRO A 176 -2.22 22.58 13.55
N LEU A 177 -3.50 22.68 13.91
CA LEU A 177 -4.20 21.63 14.65
C LEU A 177 -4.60 20.49 13.70
N ASN A 178 -5.11 19.40 14.27
CA ASN A 178 -5.46 18.23 13.48
C ASN A 178 -6.56 18.55 12.46
N TYR A 179 -6.40 18.07 11.23
CA TYR A 179 -7.39 18.27 10.18
C TYR A 179 -8.72 17.57 10.48
N PHE A 180 -9.77 18.04 9.81
CA PHE A 180 -11.09 17.44 9.92
C PHE A 180 -11.13 16.06 9.22
N LYS A 181 -11.78 15.11 9.88
CA LYS A 181 -12.12 13.79 9.32
C LYS A 181 -13.24 13.92 8.28
N LYS A 182 -13.40 12.92 7.40
CA LYS A 182 -14.39 12.85 6.31
C LYS A 182 -14.41 14.08 5.42
N THR A 183 -13.23 14.64 5.16
CA THR A 183 -13.08 15.90 4.44
C THR A 183 -12.43 15.67 3.10
N VAL A 184 -12.91 16.39 2.08
CA VAL A 184 -12.31 16.41 0.76
C VAL A 184 -12.06 17.86 0.36
N CYS A 185 -10.79 18.20 0.20
CA CYS A 185 -10.34 19.51 -0.26
C CYS A 185 -9.81 19.39 -1.68
N LYS A 186 -10.21 20.29 -2.59
CA LYS A 186 -9.72 20.31 -3.96
C LYS A 186 -9.26 21.70 -4.35
N TRP A 187 -7.97 21.87 -4.65
CA TRP A 187 -7.41 23.11 -5.17
C TRP A 187 -7.11 22.94 -6.66
N LEU A 188 -7.79 23.70 -7.51
CA LEU A 188 -7.43 23.83 -8.91
C LEU A 188 -6.54 25.06 -9.07
N ILE A 189 -5.24 24.83 -9.29
CA ILE A 189 -4.24 25.90 -9.41
C ILE A 189 -3.92 26.12 -10.89
N THR A 190 -3.98 27.37 -11.34
CA THR A 190 -3.69 27.77 -12.72
C THR A 190 -2.67 28.91 -12.77
N GLY A 191 -1.57 28.71 -13.47
CA GLY A 191 -0.56 29.72 -13.80
C GLY A 191 -0.70 30.24 -15.24
N PRO A 192 0.17 31.18 -15.66
CA PRO A 192 0.21 31.71 -17.02
C PRO A 192 0.56 30.62 -18.05
N LEU A 193 0.17 30.79 -19.32
CA LEU A 193 0.53 29.85 -20.38
C LEU A 193 2.05 29.67 -20.49
N ASN A 194 2.48 28.49 -20.95
CA ASN A 194 3.91 28.10 -21.09
C ASN A 194 4.70 28.13 -19.77
N THR A 195 4.03 27.86 -18.65
CA THR A 195 4.65 27.70 -17.34
C THR A 195 4.27 26.38 -16.70
N TYR A 196 4.87 26.07 -15.57
CA TYR A 196 4.59 24.92 -14.73
C TYR A 196 4.21 25.39 -13.33
N VAL A 197 3.32 24.66 -12.67
CA VAL A 197 2.98 24.87 -11.27
C VAL A 197 3.84 23.93 -10.43
N ARG A 198 4.62 24.50 -9.52
CA ARG A 198 5.43 23.76 -8.56
C ARG A 198 4.78 23.83 -7.20
N ILE A 199 4.54 22.68 -6.59
CA ILE A 199 4.11 22.54 -5.20
C ILE A 199 5.23 21.94 -4.37
N SER A 200 5.51 22.52 -3.20
CA SER A 200 6.52 22.04 -2.25
C SER A 200 5.94 21.98 -0.84
N PHE A 201 5.91 20.79 -0.25
CA PHE A 201 5.41 20.54 1.10
C PHE A 201 6.46 20.89 2.16
N THR A 202 6.17 21.95 2.94
CA THR A 202 7.00 22.40 4.05
C THR A 202 6.73 21.61 5.33
N ASN A 203 5.48 21.18 5.55
CA ASN A 203 5.10 20.24 6.60
C ASN A 203 4.12 19.21 6.01
N PHE A 204 4.21 17.97 6.48
CA PHE A 204 3.35 16.88 6.03
C PHE A 204 3.24 15.80 7.11
N SER A 205 2.02 15.55 7.60
CA SER A 205 1.71 14.54 8.59
C SER A 205 0.24 14.12 8.40
N THR A 206 0.02 13.00 7.73
CA THR A 206 -1.31 12.40 7.55
C THR A 206 -1.36 10.98 8.10
N GLU A 207 -2.55 10.40 8.25
CA GLU A 207 -2.65 8.96 8.52
C GLU A 207 -2.06 8.18 7.33
N PRO A 208 -1.04 7.33 7.54
CA PRO A 208 -0.43 6.55 6.46
C PRO A 208 -1.47 5.68 5.74
N PHE A 209 -1.42 5.63 4.41
CA PHE A 209 -2.28 4.82 3.52
C PHE A 209 -3.76 5.20 3.45
N TYR A 210 -4.34 5.80 4.48
CA TYR A 210 -5.76 6.16 4.54
C TYR A 210 -6.02 7.60 4.11
N ASP A 211 -5.30 8.55 4.74
CA ASP A 211 -5.44 9.98 4.47
C ASP A 211 -4.34 10.45 3.53
N ARG A 212 -4.75 10.92 2.35
CA ARG A 212 -3.82 11.13 1.25
C ARG A 212 -4.03 12.44 0.53
N ILE A 213 -2.93 12.94 -0.01
CA ILE A 213 -2.90 14.01 -1.00
C ILE A 213 -2.60 13.39 -2.35
N GLU A 214 -3.46 13.66 -3.32
CA GLU A 214 -3.32 13.24 -4.70
C GLU A 214 -3.08 14.47 -5.57
N LEU A 215 -2.05 14.39 -6.41
CA LEU A 215 -1.65 15.44 -7.34
C LEU A 215 -1.95 14.99 -8.76
N TYR A 216 -2.70 15.80 -9.49
CA TYR A 216 -3.08 15.49 -10.86
C TYR A 216 -2.75 16.62 -11.82
N GLN A 217 -2.41 16.23 -13.04
CA GLN A 217 -2.21 17.15 -14.14
C GLN A 217 -3.54 17.66 -14.70
N GLY A 218 -3.67 18.97 -14.91
CA GLY A 218 -4.74 19.54 -15.73
C GLY A 218 -5.74 20.44 -14.99
N THR A 219 -6.84 20.74 -15.68
CA THR A 219 -7.83 21.76 -15.29
C THR A 219 -9.20 21.21 -14.85
N SER A 220 -9.40 19.89 -14.84
CA SER A 220 -10.69 19.24 -14.56
C SER A 220 -10.58 18.09 -13.57
N CYS A 221 -11.71 17.76 -12.93
CA CYS A 221 -11.91 16.52 -12.15
C CYS A 221 -12.26 15.33 -13.09
N ASP A 222 -11.61 15.25 -14.26
CA ASP A 222 -11.85 14.18 -15.23
C ASP A 222 -11.22 12.86 -14.73
N PRO A 223 -11.91 11.71 -14.83
CA PRO A 223 -11.37 10.41 -14.41
C PRO A 223 -10.11 9.95 -15.18
N ASN A 224 -9.81 10.53 -16.35
CA ASN A 224 -8.65 10.16 -17.18
C ASN A 224 -7.45 11.13 -17.04
N ILE A 225 -7.42 12.00 -16.03
CA ILE A 225 -6.29 12.91 -15.82
C ILE A 225 -5.05 12.15 -15.31
N THR A 226 -3.87 12.55 -15.80
CA THR A 226 -2.59 11.95 -15.36
C THR A 226 -2.34 12.26 -13.89
N GLN A 227 -2.32 11.22 -13.06
CA GLN A 227 -1.93 11.31 -11.66
C GLN A 227 -0.39 11.38 -11.54
N LEU A 228 0.11 12.44 -10.90
CA LEU A 228 1.53 12.70 -10.71
C LEU A 228 2.05 12.08 -9.41
N ALA A 229 1.25 12.11 -8.35
CA ALA A 229 1.62 11.59 -7.04
C ALA A 229 0.41 11.21 -6.18
N THR A 230 0.67 10.29 -5.25
CA THR A 230 -0.12 10.04 -4.05
C THR A 230 0.83 10.10 -2.87
N LEU A 231 0.49 10.91 -1.88
CA LEU A 231 1.31 11.15 -0.68
C LEU A 231 0.48 10.86 0.56
N SER A 232 1.05 10.14 1.53
CA SER A 232 0.47 9.88 2.85
C SER A 232 1.57 9.61 3.87
N GLY A 233 1.29 9.75 5.17
CA GLY A 233 2.24 9.46 6.24
C GLY A 233 3.03 10.69 6.70
N LYS A 234 4.29 10.51 7.09
CA LYS A 234 5.13 11.60 7.62
C LYS A 234 6.05 12.18 6.55
N ARG A 235 6.38 13.47 6.68
CA ARG A 235 7.23 14.19 5.73
C ARG A 235 8.58 13.51 5.46
N ASP A 236 9.23 13.00 6.50
CA ASP A 236 10.58 12.42 6.39
C ASP A 236 10.57 11.00 5.79
N GLU A 237 9.39 10.40 5.65
CA GLU A 237 9.16 9.10 5.00
C GLU A 237 8.74 9.26 3.54
N LEU A 238 8.45 10.48 3.09
CA LEU A 238 8.05 10.72 1.71
C LEU A 238 9.26 10.59 0.78
N ALA A 239 9.09 9.83 -0.30
CA ALA A 239 10.09 9.72 -1.36
C ALA A 239 10.42 11.07 -2.02
N PHE A 240 9.53 12.06 -1.95
CA PHE A 240 9.76 13.43 -2.41
C PHE A 240 8.81 14.40 -1.71
N THR A 241 9.24 15.65 -1.54
CA THR A 241 8.39 16.72 -0.95
C THR A 241 8.01 17.81 -1.96
N GLN A 242 8.41 17.67 -3.22
CA GLN A 242 8.15 18.63 -4.29
C GLN A 242 7.53 17.94 -5.51
N CYS A 243 6.73 18.67 -6.27
CA CYS A 243 6.14 18.19 -7.51
C CYS A 243 5.96 19.35 -8.50
N ASP A 244 6.41 19.13 -9.74
CA ASP A 244 6.13 20.03 -10.87
C ASP A 244 5.03 19.43 -11.73
N SER A 245 4.04 20.24 -12.11
CA SER A 245 3.04 19.85 -13.09
C SER A 245 3.63 19.71 -14.50
N LEU A 246 2.86 19.11 -15.41
CA LEU A 246 3.23 18.95 -16.82
C LEU A 246 2.84 20.15 -17.70
N SER A 247 1.95 21.01 -17.20
CA SER A 247 1.54 22.27 -17.85
C SER A 247 1.36 23.38 -16.81
N ASN A 248 0.75 24.49 -17.20
CA ASN A 248 0.41 25.61 -16.33
C ASN A 248 -0.74 25.36 -15.34
N SER A 249 -1.12 24.10 -15.09
CA SER A 249 -2.23 23.77 -14.19
C SER A 249 -1.94 22.52 -13.36
N LEU A 250 -2.37 22.54 -12.10
CA LEU A 250 -2.24 21.44 -11.14
C LEU A 250 -3.54 21.32 -10.33
N LEU A 251 -4.08 20.11 -10.22
CA LEU A 251 -5.16 19.78 -9.30
C LEU A 251 -4.57 19.08 -8.07
N VAL A 252 -4.83 19.64 -6.89
CA VAL A 252 -4.43 19.06 -5.60
C VAL A 252 -5.69 18.60 -4.88
N GLU A 253 -5.71 17.35 -4.46
CA GLU A 253 -6.85 16.75 -3.78
C GLU A 253 -6.41 16.12 -2.46
N PHE A 254 -6.94 16.62 -1.35
CA PHE A 254 -6.72 16.04 -0.03
C PHE A 254 -7.99 15.34 0.44
N ARG A 255 -7.89 14.06 0.78
CA ARG A 255 -9.01 13.22 1.23
C ARG A 255 -8.69 12.61 2.58
N THR A 256 -9.66 12.69 3.48
CA THR A 256 -9.58 12.08 4.79
C THR A 256 -10.70 11.09 5.07
N ASP A 257 -10.36 10.07 5.84
CA ASP A 257 -11.22 9.00 6.31
C ASP A 257 -12.00 9.43 7.57
N SER A 258 -12.68 8.51 8.26
CA SER A 258 -13.51 8.84 9.43
C SER A 258 -12.88 8.62 10.80
N LEU A 259 -11.65 8.09 10.85
CA LEU A 259 -11.10 7.46 12.05
C LEU A 259 -10.01 8.29 12.69
N ILE A 260 -8.90 8.54 11.99
CA ILE A 260 -7.73 9.20 12.57
C ILE A 260 -7.51 10.54 11.85
N SER A 261 -6.87 11.46 12.53
CA SER A 261 -6.49 12.75 11.97
C SER A 261 -5.23 13.24 12.66
N ASP A 262 -4.40 13.96 11.93
CA ASP A 262 -3.12 14.47 12.39
C ASP A 262 -2.99 15.95 11.97
N THR A 263 -1.89 16.62 12.29
CA THR A 263 -1.63 18.05 12.02
C THR A 263 -1.76 18.44 10.55
N GLY A 264 -1.64 17.48 9.62
CA GLY A 264 -1.90 17.69 8.21
C GLY A 264 -0.72 18.25 7.45
N PHE A 265 -0.95 19.21 6.56
CA PHE A 265 0.09 19.66 5.65
C PHE A 265 0.06 21.16 5.40
N ARG A 266 1.18 21.63 4.89
CA ARG A 266 1.42 23.01 4.53
C ARG A 266 2.33 23.05 3.32
N ALA A 267 1.83 23.57 2.22
CA ALA A 267 2.57 23.60 0.96
C ALA A 267 2.67 25.02 0.39
N ASN A 268 3.84 25.31 -0.17
CA ASN A 268 4.07 26.50 -0.97
C ASN A 268 3.90 26.15 -2.45
N ILE A 269 3.23 27.02 -3.18
CA ILE A 269 2.96 26.89 -4.61
C ILE A 269 3.57 28.09 -5.33
N LEU A 270 4.32 27.83 -6.39
CA LEU A 270 4.90 28.85 -7.25
C LEU A 270 4.77 28.47 -8.72
N VAL A 271 5.01 29.44 -9.59
CA VAL A 271 5.08 29.23 -11.04
C VAL A 271 6.53 29.16 -11.50
N ALA A 272 6.88 28.12 -12.25
CA ALA A 272 8.19 27.95 -12.86
C ALA A 272 8.07 28.08 -14.39
N GLN A 273 9.01 28.77 -15.04
CA GLN A 273 9.06 28.90 -16.50
C GLN A 273 9.75 27.70 -17.17
N THR A 274 10.60 27.01 -16.42
CA THR A 274 11.28 25.78 -16.84
C THR A 274 11.16 24.77 -15.71
N ARG A 275 11.08 23.48 -16.06
CA ARG A 275 11.29 22.43 -15.06
C ARG A 275 12.77 22.41 -14.69
N GLN A 276 13.08 22.05 -13.46
CA GLN A 276 14.47 21.86 -13.08
C GLN A 276 15.02 20.66 -13.85
N LYS A 277 16.08 20.87 -14.63
CA LYS A 277 16.85 19.77 -15.21
C LYS A 277 17.54 19.06 -14.06
N GLN A 278 17.25 17.77 -13.91
CA GLN A 278 17.78 16.95 -12.84
C GLN A 278 18.39 15.70 -13.46
N THR A 279 19.58 15.33 -12.99
CA THR A 279 20.16 14.03 -13.28
C THR A 279 19.25 12.96 -12.70
N VAL A 280 18.77 12.03 -13.53
CA VAL A 280 17.96 10.90 -13.11
C VAL A 280 18.91 9.72 -12.88
N VAL A 281 18.91 9.20 -11.64
CA VAL A 281 19.70 8.02 -11.28
C VAL A 281 18.78 6.82 -11.31
N VAL A 282 19.07 5.87 -12.20
CA VAL A 282 18.25 4.69 -12.45
C VAL A 282 19.02 3.43 -12.06
N GLY A 283 18.40 2.52 -11.32
CA GLY A 283 19.07 1.31 -10.86
C GLY A 283 18.11 0.17 -10.55
N LEU A 284 18.68 -1.02 -10.36
CA LEU A 284 17.94 -2.17 -9.83
C LEU A 284 17.49 -1.85 -8.39
N GLU A 285 16.27 -2.27 -8.02
CA GLU A 285 15.76 -2.05 -6.65
C GLU A 285 16.51 -2.91 -5.62
N GLU A 286 16.94 -4.10 -6.01
CA GLU A 286 17.68 -5.04 -5.18
C GLU A 286 18.98 -5.49 -5.88
N SER A 287 20.01 -5.79 -5.11
CA SER A 287 21.26 -6.39 -5.59
C SER A 287 21.23 -7.93 -5.61
N THR A 288 20.22 -8.54 -4.99
CA THR A 288 20.04 -10.00 -4.93
C THR A 288 18.56 -10.36 -5.03
N TYR A 289 18.24 -11.36 -5.84
CA TYR A 289 16.90 -11.94 -5.94
C TYR A 289 17.00 -13.44 -5.69
N LEU A 290 16.05 -13.97 -4.94
CA LEU A 290 15.90 -15.38 -4.62
C LEU A 290 14.54 -15.83 -5.12
N VAL A 291 14.48 -16.94 -5.85
CA VAL A 291 13.25 -17.47 -6.43
C VAL A 291 13.30 -18.98 -6.39
N ASN A 292 12.20 -19.64 -6.00
CA ASN A 292 12.09 -21.08 -6.16
C ASN A 292 11.75 -21.43 -7.62
N GLU A 293 12.29 -22.52 -8.16
CA GLU A 293 12.05 -22.90 -9.56
C GLU A 293 10.54 -23.06 -9.85
N ASP A 294 9.76 -23.52 -8.86
CA ASP A 294 8.32 -23.73 -8.94
C ASP A 294 7.46 -22.45 -8.97
N GLU A 295 8.01 -21.28 -8.62
CA GLU A 295 7.31 -20.00 -8.70
C GLU A 295 7.03 -19.59 -10.16
N GLY A 296 7.76 -20.18 -11.11
CA GLY A 296 7.63 -19.98 -12.55
C GLY A 296 8.18 -18.65 -13.08
N ARG A 297 8.46 -17.66 -12.23
CA ARG A 297 9.12 -16.39 -12.62
C ARG A 297 9.59 -15.56 -11.43
N VAL A 298 10.69 -14.83 -11.63
CA VAL A 298 11.17 -13.77 -10.73
C VAL A 298 10.81 -12.39 -11.26
N LYS A 299 10.39 -11.48 -10.37
CA LYS A 299 10.09 -10.08 -10.70
C LYS A 299 11.29 -9.18 -10.37
N VAL A 300 11.90 -8.61 -11.40
CA VAL A 300 13.00 -7.67 -11.26
C VAL A 300 12.51 -6.27 -11.58
N CYS A 301 12.77 -5.31 -10.71
CA CYS A 301 12.33 -3.94 -10.92
C CYS A 301 13.52 -2.99 -10.99
N VAL A 302 13.42 -2.04 -11.91
CA VAL A 302 14.34 -0.92 -12.10
C VAL A 302 13.59 0.34 -11.71
N ALA A 303 14.15 1.11 -10.80
CA ALA A 303 13.54 2.31 -10.26
C ALA A 303 14.50 3.51 -10.30
N ILE A 304 13.92 4.69 -10.22
CA ILE A 304 14.67 5.94 -10.03
C ILE A 304 15.00 6.04 -8.54
N SER A 305 16.29 6.04 -8.20
CA SER A 305 16.74 6.02 -6.81
C SER A 305 16.79 7.42 -6.18
N ASN A 306 16.94 8.46 -6.99
CA ASN A 306 17.08 9.85 -6.54
C ASN A 306 15.79 10.67 -6.78
N LEU A 307 14.65 10.16 -6.33
CA LEU A 307 13.38 10.89 -6.41
C LEU A 307 13.45 12.18 -5.58
N HIS A 308 13.56 13.34 -6.24
CA HIS A 308 13.43 14.65 -5.57
C HIS A 308 12.12 15.34 -5.93
N THR A 309 11.41 14.80 -6.92
CA THR A 309 10.14 15.32 -7.43
C THR A 309 9.20 14.19 -7.81
N CYS A 310 7.90 14.47 -7.82
CA CYS A 310 6.86 13.53 -8.27
C CYS A 310 7.01 13.07 -9.73
N CYS A 311 7.68 13.86 -10.57
CA CYS A 311 7.81 13.61 -12.00
C CYS A 311 9.26 13.84 -12.41
N PRO A 312 10.17 12.91 -12.06
CA PRO A 312 11.61 13.04 -12.31
C PRO A 312 11.93 12.92 -13.82
N VAL A 313 11.17 12.10 -14.54
CA VAL A 313 11.35 11.85 -15.97
C VAL A 313 10.56 12.86 -16.79
N THR A 314 11.27 13.71 -17.52
CA THR A 314 10.68 14.79 -18.32
C THR A 314 10.66 14.49 -19.82
N HIS A 315 11.37 13.47 -20.25
CA HIS A 315 11.44 12.98 -21.64
C HIS A 315 11.58 11.45 -21.61
N ASN A 316 11.30 10.78 -22.72
CA ASN A 316 11.38 9.32 -22.76
C ASN A 316 12.84 8.87 -22.88
N PHE A 317 13.22 7.87 -22.10
CA PHE A 317 14.52 7.18 -22.22
C PHE A 317 14.35 5.68 -22.00
N SER A 318 15.39 4.90 -22.28
CA SER A 318 15.36 3.46 -22.09
C SER A 318 16.64 2.90 -21.50
N VAL A 319 16.47 1.94 -20.62
CA VAL A 319 17.53 1.10 -20.07
C VAL A 319 17.26 -0.34 -20.45
N THR A 320 18.30 -1.14 -20.64
CA THR A 320 18.15 -2.54 -21.03
C THR A 320 18.77 -3.43 -19.97
N LEU A 321 18.00 -4.43 -19.55
CA LEU A 321 18.50 -5.52 -18.75
C LEU A 321 19.20 -6.51 -19.67
N GLN A 322 20.42 -6.87 -19.31
CA GLN A 322 21.17 -7.97 -19.88
C GLN A 322 21.35 -9.04 -18.81
N HIS A 323 21.60 -10.26 -19.24
CA HIS A 323 21.91 -11.37 -18.34
C HIS A 323 23.24 -11.99 -18.76
N THR A 324 23.99 -12.48 -17.78
CA THR A 324 25.19 -13.29 -17.98
C THR A 324 24.96 -14.61 -17.23
N PRO A 325 24.87 -15.75 -17.94
CA PRO A 325 24.76 -17.05 -17.31
C PRO A 325 25.88 -17.28 -16.28
N GLY A 326 25.54 -17.92 -15.16
CA GLY A 326 26.48 -18.35 -14.13
C GLY A 326 26.47 -19.88 -14.05
N SER A 327 26.15 -20.44 -12.88
CA SER A 327 25.77 -21.85 -12.79
C SER A 327 24.41 -22.10 -13.46
N ALA A 328 23.49 -21.15 -13.38
CA ALA A 328 22.22 -21.19 -14.10
C ALA A 328 22.42 -20.76 -15.56
N THR A 329 21.85 -21.54 -16.47
CA THR A 329 21.90 -21.41 -17.92
C THR A 329 20.53 -21.13 -18.54
N VAL A 330 20.54 -20.42 -19.67
CA VAL A 330 19.29 -20.05 -20.37
C VAL A 330 18.68 -21.25 -21.08
N GLY A 331 17.38 -21.46 -20.91
CA GLY A 331 16.61 -22.54 -21.51
C GLY A 331 16.58 -23.83 -20.67
N SER A 332 17.60 -24.07 -19.85
CA SER A 332 17.59 -25.15 -18.85
C SER A 332 16.92 -24.67 -17.57
N ASP A 333 17.38 -23.52 -17.02
CA ASP A 333 17.07 -23.14 -15.63
C ASP A 333 16.21 -21.87 -15.59
N TYR A 334 16.40 -20.99 -16.58
CA TYR A 334 15.56 -19.79 -16.75
C TYR A 334 15.32 -19.41 -18.21
N ILE A 335 14.26 -18.65 -18.44
CA ILE A 335 13.86 -18.11 -19.74
C ILE A 335 13.95 -16.59 -19.70
N PHE A 336 14.78 -16.01 -20.58
CA PHE A 336 14.97 -14.58 -20.71
C PHE A 336 14.41 -14.06 -22.05
N ASP A 337 13.46 -13.11 -21.99
CA ASP A 337 12.85 -12.50 -23.18
C ASP A 337 13.61 -11.23 -23.60
N ASP A 338 14.65 -11.40 -24.44
CA ASP A 338 15.45 -10.30 -24.97
C ASP A 338 14.62 -9.24 -25.72
N ARG A 339 13.45 -9.60 -26.27
CA ARG A 339 12.60 -8.66 -27.01
C ARG A 339 11.90 -7.67 -26.08
N ARG A 340 11.84 -7.97 -24.79
CA ARG A 340 11.18 -7.14 -23.76
C ARG A 340 12.13 -6.66 -22.67
N SER A 341 13.41 -6.97 -22.76
CA SER A 341 14.43 -6.59 -21.76
C SER A 341 14.77 -5.09 -21.77
N THR A 342 14.39 -4.38 -22.83
CA THR A 342 14.49 -2.91 -22.91
C THR A 342 13.28 -2.25 -22.23
N LEU A 343 13.53 -1.61 -21.09
CA LEU A 343 12.55 -0.90 -20.29
C LEU A 343 12.46 0.55 -20.73
N GLN A 344 11.31 0.92 -21.31
CA GLN A 344 11.01 2.28 -21.76
C GLN A 344 10.40 3.08 -20.62
N PHE A 345 11.09 4.11 -20.15
CA PHE A 345 10.58 5.07 -19.17
C PHE A 345 9.99 6.26 -19.91
N GLY A 346 8.68 6.46 -19.73
CA GLY A 346 7.94 7.61 -20.20
C GLY A 346 7.90 8.75 -19.18
N THR A 347 7.20 9.82 -19.53
CA THR A 347 7.02 10.98 -18.64
C THR A 347 6.44 10.58 -17.28
N CYS A 348 7.07 11.04 -16.20
CA CYS A 348 6.76 10.73 -14.80
C CYS A 348 6.83 9.24 -14.38
N ASP A 349 7.34 8.34 -15.21
CA ASP A 349 7.59 6.98 -14.75
C ASP A 349 8.63 6.99 -13.62
N LYS A 350 8.40 6.16 -12.60
CA LYS A 350 9.29 6.04 -11.43
C LYS A 350 9.95 4.67 -11.35
N ARG A 351 9.30 3.66 -11.93
CA ARG A 351 9.69 2.25 -11.87
C ARG A 351 9.16 1.50 -13.08
N LYS A 352 9.95 0.56 -13.58
CA LYS A 352 9.53 -0.49 -14.52
C LYS A 352 9.98 -1.84 -14.00
N CYS A 353 9.19 -2.87 -14.27
CA CYS A 353 9.53 -4.22 -13.84
C CYS A 353 9.53 -5.17 -15.04
N PHE A 354 10.41 -6.14 -14.98
CA PHE A 354 10.63 -7.21 -15.93
C PHE A 354 10.43 -8.54 -15.21
N PHE A 355 9.85 -9.52 -15.88
CA PHE A 355 9.71 -10.87 -15.35
C PHE A 355 10.64 -11.80 -16.12
N ILE A 356 11.45 -12.55 -15.39
CA ILE A 356 12.31 -13.62 -15.94
C ILE A 356 11.63 -14.93 -15.56
N GLY A 357 11.37 -15.81 -16.52
CA GLY A 357 10.77 -17.11 -16.23
C GLY A 357 11.77 -18.05 -15.60
N THR A 358 11.36 -18.85 -14.62
CA THR A 358 12.13 -20.02 -14.15
C THR A 358 11.63 -21.27 -14.89
N VAL A 359 12.50 -22.25 -15.05
CA VAL A 359 12.13 -23.56 -15.58
C VAL A 359 12.08 -24.51 -14.39
N ASN A 360 10.89 -25.00 -14.07
CA ASN A 360 10.70 -26.01 -13.04
C ASN A 360 10.84 -27.40 -13.65
N ASN A 361 11.64 -28.26 -13.03
CA ASN A 361 11.75 -29.65 -13.45
C ASN A 361 11.49 -30.65 -12.28
N HIS A 362 12.09 -31.85 -12.30
CA HIS A 362 11.90 -32.89 -11.28
C HIS A 362 13.25 -33.51 -10.86
N GLN A 363 14.34 -32.84 -11.20
CA GLN A 363 15.71 -33.24 -10.99
C GLN A 363 16.19 -32.46 -9.77
N VAL A 364 16.81 -33.14 -8.82
CA VAL A 364 17.42 -32.48 -7.66
C VAL A 364 18.74 -31.86 -8.08
N GLU A 365 18.80 -30.54 -8.00
CA GLU A 365 19.92 -29.71 -8.40
C GLU A 365 20.51 -28.94 -7.20
N THR A 366 21.69 -28.36 -7.40
CA THR A 366 22.23 -27.39 -6.44
C THR A 366 21.64 -26.02 -6.72
N ASP A 367 21.63 -25.11 -5.74
CA ASP A 367 21.20 -23.72 -6.01
C ASP A 367 22.06 -23.09 -7.10
N GLU A 368 21.40 -22.55 -8.11
CA GLU A 368 22.07 -22.01 -9.28
C GLU A 368 21.89 -20.50 -9.36
N SER A 369 22.79 -19.81 -10.06
CA SER A 369 22.70 -18.36 -10.19
C SER A 369 23.15 -17.82 -11.52
N PHE A 370 22.59 -16.66 -11.87
CA PHE A 370 22.99 -15.87 -13.02
C PHE A 370 23.01 -14.38 -12.63
N THR A 371 23.81 -13.59 -13.34
CA THR A 371 23.95 -12.16 -13.06
C THR A 371 23.14 -11.33 -14.06
N LEU A 372 22.42 -10.34 -13.55
CA LEU A 372 21.78 -9.30 -14.34
C LEU A 372 22.66 -8.06 -14.39
N THR A 373 22.77 -7.43 -15.56
CA THR A 373 23.45 -6.15 -15.73
C THR A 373 22.51 -5.13 -16.37
N LEU A 374 22.48 -3.93 -15.81
CA LEU A 374 21.70 -2.82 -16.32
C LEU A 374 22.58 -1.94 -17.22
N VAL A 375 22.15 -1.75 -18.46
CA VAL A 375 22.88 -0.95 -19.45
C VAL A 375 22.05 0.25 -19.88
N ASN A 376 22.69 1.42 -19.94
CA ASN A 376 22.06 2.63 -20.43
C ASN A 376 22.23 2.69 -21.94
N ASN A 377 21.12 2.53 -22.66
CA ASN A 377 21.10 2.64 -24.12
C ASN A 377 20.70 4.05 -24.59
N SER A 378 20.32 4.93 -23.68
CA SER A 378 20.09 6.34 -23.99
C SER A 378 21.43 7.08 -23.99
N PHE A 379 21.75 7.76 -25.10
CA PHE A 379 22.92 8.66 -25.21
C PHE A 379 22.71 9.98 -24.46
N GLU A 380 21.82 9.99 -23.46
CA GLU A 380 21.39 11.17 -22.74
C GLU A 380 22.29 11.41 -21.52
N SER A 381 22.89 12.60 -21.48
CA SER A 381 23.86 12.99 -20.45
C SER A 381 23.28 13.19 -19.05
N ASP A 382 21.95 13.24 -18.91
CA ASP A 382 21.25 13.41 -17.63
C ASP A 382 20.72 12.10 -17.03
N ILE A 383 20.99 10.95 -17.65
CA ILE A 383 20.67 9.62 -17.10
C ILE A 383 21.95 8.96 -16.58
N GLU A 384 22.02 8.79 -15.26
CA GLU A 384 23.09 8.05 -14.58
C GLU A 384 22.56 6.70 -14.12
N LEU A 385 23.41 5.67 -14.15
CA LEU A 385 23.08 4.37 -13.59
C LEU A 385 23.59 4.23 -12.17
N ALA A 386 22.83 3.54 -11.33
CA ALA A 386 23.25 3.04 -10.03
C ALA A 386 22.83 1.57 -9.91
N MET A 387 23.41 0.83 -8.96
CA MET A 387 23.10 -0.60 -8.73
C MET A 387 22.95 -1.37 -10.06
N MET A 388 24.02 -1.34 -10.86
CA MET A 388 23.99 -1.81 -12.24
C MET A 388 24.05 -3.32 -12.38
N SER A 389 24.17 -4.05 -11.26
CA SER A 389 24.28 -5.49 -11.25
C SER A 389 23.47 -6.07 -10.10
N ALA A 390 22.82 -7.22 -10.36
CA ALA A 390 22.19 -8.03 -9.33
C ALA A 390 22.40 -9.51 -9.61
N ASN A 391 22.52 -10.31 -8.54
CA ASN A 391 22.55 -11.76 -8.65
C ASN A 391 21.14 -12.32 -8.50
N VAL A 392 20.75 -13.25 -9.36
CA VAL A 392 19.51 -14.02 -9.20
C VAL A 392 19.92 -15.44 -8.84
N THR A 393 19.40 -15.96 -7.73
CA THR A 393 19.61 -17.34 -7.28
C THR A 393 18.30 -18.10 -7.42
N ILE A 394 18.34 -19.19 -8.19
CA ILE A 394 17.24 -20.13 -8.37
C ILE A 394 17.46 -21.24 -7.35
N LEU A 395 16.48 -21.39 -6.46
CA LEU A 395 16.44 -22.46 -5.50
C LEU A 395 15.73 -23.65 -6.14
N ASP A 396 16.33 -24.81 -5.95
CA ASP A 396 15.73 -26.10 -6.30
C ASP A 396 14.88 -26.61 -5.13
N ASP A 397 13.67 -27.08 -5.43
CA ASP A 397 12.74 -27.61 -4.45
C ASP A 397 12.46 -29.11 -4.59
N ASP A 398 13.12 -29.74 -5.55
CA ASP A 398 13.08 -31.18 -5.72
C ASP A 398 13.86 -31.91 -4.61
N VAL A 399 13.38 -33.11 -4.29
CA VAL A 399 14.00 -33.99 -3.29
C VAL A 399 14.09 -35.42 -3.80
N ALA A 400 15.14 -36.11 -3.39
CA ALA A 400 15.36 -37.51 -3.72
C ALA A 400 15.50 -38.36 -2.46
N SER A 401 15.24 -39.66 -2.60
CA SER A 401 15.51 -40.65 -1.56
C SER A 401 16.44 -41.74 -2.09
N VAL A 402 17.31 -42.25 -1.22
CA VAL A 402 18.25 -43.33 -1.52
C VAL A 402 18.10 -44.45 -0.49
N GLY A 403 18.05 -45.68 -0.98
CA GLY A 403 17.93 -46.90 -0.18
C GLY A 403 18.70 -48.06 -0.81
N LEU A 404 18.69 -49.21 -0.17
CA LEU A 404 19.15 -50.47 -0.75
C LEU A 404 18.13 -50.97 -1.78
N GLU A 405 18.61 -51.63 -2.82
CA GLU A 405 17.76 -52.11 -3.92
C GLU A 405 16.79 -53.21 -3.48
N HIS A 406 17.21 -54.05 -2.53
CA HIS A 406 16.41 -55.10 -1.91
C HIS A 406 16.56 -55.06 -0.39
N THR A 407 15.54 -55.54 0.32
CA THR A 407 15.55 -55.72 1.80
C THR A 407 16.11 -57.07 2.23
N ASP A 408 16.28 -57.97 1.28
CA ASP A 408 16.64 -59.36 1.48
C ASP A 408 17.52 -59.83 0.32
N TYR A 409 18.59 -60.53 0.66
CA TYR A 409 19.53 -61.16 -0.26
C TYR A 409 19.80 -62.58 0.22
N SER A 410 20.06 -63.50 -0.71
CA SER A 410 20.49 -64.86 -0.41
C SER A 410 21.73 -65.19 -1.22
N VAL A 411 22.72 -65.82 -0.61
CA VAL A 411 23.99 -66.18 -1.25
C VAL A 411 24.47 -67.50 -0.70
N GLU A 412 24.99 -68.37 -1.56
CA GLU A 412 25.66 -69.61 -1.13
C GLU A 412 27.01 -69.27 -0.48
N GLU A 413 27.50 -70.15 0.37
CA GLU A 413 28.83 -70.02 0.97
C GLU A 413 29.96 -69.92 -0.08
N GLY A 414 30.99 -69.17 0.28
CA GLY A 414 32.14 -68.89 -0.59
C GLY A 414 31.86 -68.03 -1.83
N GLN A 415 30.65 -67.50 -2.00
CA GLN A 415 30.29 -66.61 -3.11
C GLN A 415 30.31 -65.13 -2.72
N GLU A 416 30.13 -64.26 -3.70
CA GLU A 416 29.96 -62.83 -3.47
C GLU A 416 28.49 -62.44 -3.61
N VAL A 417 27.94 -61.78 -2.58
CA VAL A 417 26.64 -61.13 -2.69
C VAL A 417 26.83 -59.70 -3.22
N ARG A 418 26.14 -59.39 -4.32
CA ARG A 418 26.15 -58.06 -4.91
C ARG A 418 24.99 -57.23 -4.34
N VAL A 419 25.33 -56.23 -3.53
CA VAL A 419 24.36 -55.32 -2.91
C VAL A 419 24.46 -53.95 -3.60
N CYS A 420 23.32 -53.35 -3.91
CA CYS A 420 23.26 -52.07 -4.60
C CYS A 420 22.48 -51.05 -3.77
N ALA A 421 23.06 -49.86 -3.59
CA ALA A 421 22.31 -48.68 -3.16
C ALA A 421 21.72 -48.01 -4.40
N ARG A 422 20.47 -47.56 -4.32
CA ARG A 422 19.67 -47.06 -5.44
C ARG A 422 18.83 -45.85 -5.05
N LEU A 423 18.67 -44.92 -5.97
CA LEU A 423 17.70 -43.84 -5.86
C LEU A 423 16.27 -44.40 -5.98
N MET A 424 15.43 -44.09 -5.01
CA MET A 424 14.04 -44.56 -4.89
C MET A 424 13.06 -43.70 -5.70
N THR A 425 13.52 -43.12 -6.80
CA THR A 425 12.76 -42.20 -7.63
C THR A 425 12.13 -42.92 -8.84
N SER A 426 10.94 -42.48 -9.25
CA SER A 426 10.11 -43.20 -10.23
C SER A 426 10.11 -42.59 -11.64
N ARG A 427 10.88 -41.51 -11.90
CA ARG A 427 10.78 -40.75 -13.16
C ARG A 427 12.13 -40.16 -13.60
N GLY A 428 12.45 -40.30 -14.90
CA GLY A 428 13.56 -39.63 -15.58
C GLY A 428 14.86 -40.44 -15.68
N SER A 429 15.78 -40.02 -16.57
CA SER A 429 17.12 -40.61 -16.71
C SER A 429 18.18 -39.96 -15.82
N CYS A 430 17.90 -38.78 -15.26
CA CYS A 430 18.76 -38.09 -14.29
C CYS A 430 17.88 -37.48 -13.20
N THR A 431 17.96 -38.00 -11.96
CA THR A 431 17.18 -37.48 -10.83
C THR A 431 18.00 -36.60 -9.88
N VAL A 432 19.33 -36.72 -9.87
CA VAL A 432 20.22 -35.88 -9.05
C VAL A 432 21.38 -35.42 -9.94
N SER A 433 21.57 -34.10 -10.08
CA SER A 433 22.52 -33.50 -11.03
C SER A 433 23.94 -33.32 -10.49
N PHE A 434 24.16 -33.57 -9.20
CA PHE A 434 25.43 -33.38 -8.51
C PHE A 434 25.91 -34.65 -7.79
N PRO A 435 27.21 -34.81 -7.51
CA PRO A 435 27.71 -35.98 -6.81
C PRO A 435 27.32 -35.97 -5.32
N PHE A 436 27.06 -37.15 -4.76
CA PHE A 436 26.84 -37.34 -3.34
C PHE A 436 27.34 -38.72 -2.89
N SER A 437 27.46 -38.94 -1.58
CA SER A 437 27.86 -40.24 -1.04
C SER A 437 26.98 -40.69 0.12
N VAL A 438 26.87 -42.01 0.25
CA VAL A 438 26.26 -42.72 1.38
C VAL A 438 27.27 -43.71 1.94
N VAL A 439 27.09 -44.11 3.21
CA VAL A 439 28.02 -45.01 3.89
C VAL A 439 27.33 -46.33 4.19
N VAL A 440 28.00 -47.44 3.88
CA VAL A 440 27.53 -48.78 4.16
C VAL A 440 28.37 -49.43 5.25
N ASN A 441 27.68 -50.13 6.16
CA ASN A 441 28.27 -50.98 7.18
C ASN A 441 27.56 -52.32 7.21
N THR A 442 28.28 -53.38 7.54
CA THR A 442 27.67 -54.65 7.95
C THR A 442 27.58 -54.70 9.47
N GLU A 443 26.43 -55.17 9.98
CA GLU A 443 26.25 -55.53 11.38
C GLU A 443 26.01 -57.04 11.51
N TYR A 444 26.51 -57.64 12.59
CA TYR A 444 26.41 -59.07 12.83
C TYR A 444 24.96 -59.48 13.10
N GLY A 445 24.61 -60.70 12.69
CA GLY A 445 23.34 -61.35 13.00
C GLY A 445 23.62 -62.70 13.67
N SER A 446 23.13 -63.80 13.07
CA SER A 446 23.63 -65.14 13.41
C SER A 446 24.98 -65.41 12.75
N ALA A 447 25.21 -64.90 11.54
CA ALA A 447 26.53 -64.91 10.90
C ALA A 447 27.45 -63.86 11.55
N VAL A 448 28.68 -64.28 11.86
CA VAL A 448 29.73 -63.56 12.56
C VAL A 448 30.97 -63.37 11.68
N SER A 449 31.36 -62.12 11.47
CA SER A 449 32.64 -61.81 10.82
C SER A 449 33.82 -61.93 11.79
N PRO A 450 35.00 -62.46 11.37
CA PRO A 450 35.38 -62.80 10.00
C PRO A 450 35.17 -64.28 9.64
N GLU A 451 34.38 -65.03 10.40
CA GLU A 451 34.19 -66.46 10.20
C GLU A 451 33.32 -66.70 8.94
N ASP A 452 32.16 -66.05 8.85
CA ASP A 452 31.18 -66.35 7.78
C ASP A 452 31.21 -65.34 6.63
N TYR A 453 31.69 -64.13 6.88
CA TYR A 453 31.78 -63.06 5.87
C TYR A 453 32.83 -62.00 6.19
N VAL A 454 33.24 -61.27 5.17
CA VAL A 454 34.15 -60.11 5.31
C VAL A 454 33.36 -58.87 5.75
N THR A 455 33.67 -58.33 6.94
CA THR A 455 33.05 -57.10 7.45
C THR A 455 33.27 -55.93 6.48
N VAL A 456 32.18 -55.22 6.15
CA VAL A 456 32.23 -53.91 5.50
C VAL A 456 32.05 -52.84 6.58
N SER A 457 33.02 -51.93 6.70
CA SER A 457 33.00 -50.87 7.72
C SER A 457 33.36 -49.53 7.11
N ASN A 458 32.46 -48.56 7.23
CA ASN A 458 32.57 -47.21 6.70
C ASN A 458 32.87 -47.15 5.19
N GLU A 459 32.31 -48.07 4.42
CA GLU A 459 32.51 -48.09 2.97
C GLU A 459 31.66 -46.98 2.33
N SER A 460 32.32 -46.09 1.58
CA SER A 460 31.66 -44.92 0.96
C SER A 460 31.22 -45.25 -0.47
N LEU A 461 29.91 -45.30 -0.70
CA LEU A 461 29.33 -45.42 -2.04
C LEU A 461 29.12 -44.03 -2.64
N SER A 462 29.95 -43.67 -3.61
CA SER A 462 29.90 -42.38 -4.30
C SER A 462 29.03 -42.45 -5.55
N PHE A 463 27.94 -41.69 -5.56
CA PHE A 463 27.09 -41.50 -6.72
C PHE A 463 27.63 -40.34 -7.57
N ALA A 464 28.00 -40.62 -8.81
CA ALA A 464 28.26 -39.56 -9.79
C ALA A 464 26.94 -38.90 -10.23
N PRO A 465 26.95 -37.66 -10.76
CA PRO A 465 25.78 -37.04 -11.35
C PRO A 465 24.99 -37.99 -12.27
N CYS A 466 23.66 -37.97 -12.15
CA CYS A 466 22.75 -38.81 -12.94
C CYS A 466 22.93 -40.33 -12.77
N THR A 467 23.62 -40.79 -11.72
CA THR A 467 23.76 -42.22 -11.41
C THR A 467 22.56 -42.71 -10.63
N THR A 468 21.94 -43.81 -11.08
CA THR A 468 20.74 -44.37 -10.44
C THR A 468 21.04 -45.38 -9.34
N ASN A 469 22.12 -46.16 -9.49
CA ASN A 469 22.58 -47.11 -8.48
C ASN A 469 24.11 -47.24 -8.45
N VAL A 470 24.63 -47.63 -7.29
CA VAL A 470 26.03 -47.98 -7.07
C VAL A 470 26.04 -49.28 -6.29
N CYS A 471 26.82 -50.25 -6.75
CA CYS A 471 26.88 -51.58 -6.15
C CYS A 471 28.25 -51.88 -5.59
N PHE A 472 28.28 -52.72 -4.57
CA PHE A 472 29.47 -53.30 -3.98
C PHE A 472 29.23 -54.79 -3.74
N ASN A 473 30.31 -55.53 -3.54
CA ASN A 473 30.25 -56.97 -3.30
C ASN A 473 30.70 -57.25 -1.85
N ILE A 474 30.03 -58.19 -1.20
CA ILE A 474 30.44 -58.74 0.09
C ILE A 474 30.79 -60.20 -0.14
N THR A 475 31.99 -60.60 0.26
CA THR A 475 32.47 -61.98 0.15
C THR A 475 32.00 -62.77 1.37
N THR A 476 31.31 -63.89 1.16
CA THR A 476 31.08 -64.90 2.19
C THR A 476 32.23 -65.90 2.22
N HIS A 477 32.43 -66.51 3.37
CA HIS A 477 33.36 -67.62 3.52
C HIS A 477 32.62 -68.94 3.33
N ASP A 478 33.40 -69.97 3.07
CA ASP A 478 32.97 -71.35 2.82
C ASP A 478 33.75 -72.19 3.80
N ASP A 479 33.05 -73.02 4.57
CA ASP A 479 33.69 -73.97 5.46
C ASP A 479 33.29 -75.43 5.17
N THR A 480 33.20 -76.28 6.18
CA THR A 480 32.87 -77.71 5.99
C THR A 480 31.92 -78.22 7.09
N LEU A 481 31.33 -77.29 7.85
CA LEU A 481 30.51 -77.57 9.02
C LEU A 481 29.04 -77.29 8.65
N PRO A 482 28.14 -78.26 8.88
CA PRO A 482 26.71 -78.01 8.72
C PRO A 482 26.22 -77.17 9.90
N GLU A 483 26.20 -75.85 9.71
CA GLU A 483 25.80 -74.86 10.72
C GLU A 483 24.39 -74.30 10.46
N GLY A 484 23.80 -74.62 9.31
CA GLY A 484 22.51 -74.14 8.84
C GLY A 484 22.56 -72.69 8.37
N ASN A 485 21.48 -72.23 7.71
CA ASN A 485 21.46 -70.88 7.16
C ASN A 485 21.63 -69.80 8.23
N GLU A 486 22.53 -68.86 7.95
CA GLU A 486 22.84 -67.75 8.84
C GLU A 486 22.52 -66.39 8.21
N GLU A 487 22.41 -65.34 9.03
CA GLU A 487 22.04 -64.01 8.58
C GLU A 487 22.97 -62.94 9.14
N PHE A 488 23.30 -61.94 8.31
CA PHE A 488 23.88 -60.68 8.75
C PHE A 488 23.13 -59.50 8.13
N HIS A 489 23.35 -58.30 8.66
CA HIS A 489 22.65 -57.10 8.23
C HIS A 489 23.56 -56.15 7.45
N VAL A 490 23.03 -55.55 6.40
CA VAL A 490 23.66 -54.43 5.68
C VAL A 490 22.89 -53.16 6.00
N ILE A 491 23.58 -52.14 6.49
CA ILE A 491 22.98 -50.87 6.92
C ILE A 491 23.51 -49.73 6.08
N LEU A 492 22.58 -48.95 5.53
CA LEU A 492 22.84 -47.72 4.80
C LEU A 492 22.66 -46.52 5.73
N SER A 493 23.70 -45.68 5.79
CA SER A 493 23.76 -44.51 6.67
C SER A 493 24.17 -43.25 5.91
N ARG A 494 23.99 -42.09 6.53
CA ARG A 494 24.27 -40.79 5.91
C ARG A 494 25.78 -40.64 5.71
N GLY A 495 26.20 -40.31 4.49
CA GLY A 495 27.56 -39.86 4.24
C GLY A 495 27.83 -38.45 4.77
N PRO A 496 29.11 -38.08 4.92
CA PRO A 496 29.51 -36.75 5.42
C PRO A 496 29.03 -35.60 4.52
N ASP A 497 28.88 -35.85 3.21
CA ASP A 497 28.52 -34.84 2.20
C ASP A 497 27.09 -35.00 1.66
N LEU A 498 26.23 -35.74 2.37
CA LEU A 498 24.86 -35.98 1.90
C LEU A 498 24.03 -34.69 1.98
N ASN A 499 23.76 -34.09 0.82
CA ASN A 499 22.92 -32.90 0.64
C ASN A 499 21.57 -33.08 1.37
N SER A 500 21.07 -32.01 2.00
CA SER A 500 19.79 -32.01 2.72
C SER A 500 18.59 -32.39 1.85
N ARG A 501 18.68 -32.22 0.52
CA ARG A 501 17.65 -32.62 -0.45
C ARG A 501 17.65 -34.12 -0.77
N ILE A 502 18.64 -34.86 -0.28
CA ILE A 502 18.73 -36.33 -0.44
C ILE A 502 18.50 -36.98 0.92
N HIS A 503 17.40 -37.74 1.00
CA HIS A 503 17.00 -38.44 2.21
C HIS A 503 17.34 -39.93 2.13
N LEU A 504 17.66 -40.53 3.28
CA LEU A 504 17.68 -41.99 3.36
C LEU A 504 16.24 -42.50 3.37
N ASP A 505 15.97 -43.54 2.59
CA ASP A 505 14.70 -44.24 2.66
C ASP A 505 14.55 -44.90 4.05
N HIS A 506 13.38 -44.79 4.64
CA HIS A 506 13.13 -45.25 6.01
C HIS A 506 12.83 -46.75 6.12
N ILE A 507 12.54 -47.40 4.99
CA ILE A 507 12.28 -48.84 4.91
C ILE A 507 13.49 -49.54 4.31
N MET A 508 14.06 -48.97 3.24
CA MET A 508 15.14 -49.58 2.48
C MET A 508 16.54 -49.21 2.99
N ASN A 509 16.70 -48.70 4.22
CA ASN A 509 18.04 -48.41 4.77
C ASN A 509 18.72 -49.62 5.43
N MET A 510 18.06 -50.78 5.46
CA MET A 510 18.63 -52.02 5.99
C MET A 510 18.22 -53.19 5.10
N ALA A 511 19.13 -54.13 4.89
CA ALA A 511 18.85 -55.41 4.25
C ALA A 511 19.38 -56.57 5.09
N VAL A 512 18.71 -57.70 5.03
CA VAL A 512 19.17 -58.97 5.58
C VAL A 512 19.85 -59.75 4.47
N VAL A 513 21.03 -60.29 4.73
CA VAL A 513 21.70 -61.22 3.83
C VAL A 513 21.70 -62.58 4.51
N THR A 514 21.04 -63.56 3.88
CA THR A 514 21.06 -64.95 4.30
C THR A 514 22.19 -65.69 3.58
N VAL A 515 23.13 -66.23 4.33
CA VAL A 515 24.16 -67.16 3.88
C VAL A 515 23.53 -68.57 3.90
N LEU A 516 23.52 -69.22 2.74
CA LEU A 516 22.94 -70.55 2.57
C LEU A 516 24.04 -71.60 2.78
N ASP A 517 23.81 -72.47 3.76
CA ASP A 517 24.67 -73.62 4.07
C ASP A 517 24.48 -74.69 2.99
N ASP A 518 25.56 -75.05 2.29
CA ASP A 518 25.58 -76.10 1.27
C ASP A 518 26.29 -77.38 1.71
N ASP A 519 26.69 -77.46 2.98
CA ASP A 519 27.24 -78.67 3.59
C ASP A 519 26.12 -79.66 3.97
N GLY A 520 26.39 -80.95 3.71
CA GLY A 520 25.44 -82.02 4.00
C GLY A 520 25.38 -82.38 5.49
N GLU A 521 24.16 -82.63 6.01
CA GLU A 521 23.91 -83.14 7.37
C GLU A 521 24.83 -84.30 7.83
#